data_AF-A0AAV7JVB2-F1
#
_entry.id   AF-A0AAV7JVB2-F1
#
_cell.length_a   1.000
_cell.length_b   1.000
_cell.length_c   1.000
_cell.angle_alpha   90.00
_cell.angle_beta   90.00
_cell.angle_gamma   90.00
#
_symmetry.space_group_name_H-M   'P 1'
#
loop_
_entity.id
_entity.type
_entity.pdbx_description
1 polymer ?
#
loop_
_entity_poly.entity_id
_entity_poly.type
_entity_poly.pdbx_seq_one_letter_code
_entity_poly.pdbx_strand_id
1 'polypeptide(L)'
;MDVSLSTILEATISNDKNQLQNAQRYLEDAAAKNLSLFLLELSKELVDQTKSGIVRMAAGLQLKNYLTSKDESLRFEFRQRWLAAEEHVRVQVKSNILQTLGTEQFRPSSAAQVIAAIGCAELPEGQWPELINSLLGFITVNSHSENLKEASLEALGEDFLLFIILAKLSVHFTNGLDYIYFHIHHHRFRDVHYFRALE
;
A
#
# COMPACT_ATOMS: atom_id res chain seq x y z
N MET A 1 -30.61 -11.88 -4.19
CA MET A 1 -30.09 -10.51 -3.99
C MET A 1 -28.59 -10.65 -4.00
N ASP A 2 -27.92 -10.07 -4.99
CA ASP A 2 -26.46 -10.04 -5.01
C ASP A 2 -26.01 -9.15 -3.84
N VAL A 3 -25.22 -9.70 -2.92
CA VAL A 3 -24.75 -8.95 -1.75
C VAL A 3 -23.66 -8.00 -2.23
N SER A 4 -23.84 -6.71 -2.01
CA SER A 4 -22.85 -5.71 -2.43
C SER A 4 -21.54 -5.87 -1.65
N LEU A 5 -20.40 -5.60 -2.30
CA LEU A 5 -19.08 -5.66 -1.67
C LEU A 5 -19.02 -4.73 -0.44
N SER A 6 -19.64 -3.54 -0.50
CA SER A 6 -19.71 -2.62 0.64
C SER A 6 -20.35 -3.27 1.88
N THR A 7 -21.45 -4.02 1.70
CA THR A 7 -22.12 -4.72 2.81
C THR A 7 -21.22 -5.82 3.41
N ILE A 8 -20.48 -6.55 2.57
CA ILE A 8 -19.51 -7.54 3.03
C ILE A 8 -18.39 -6.87 3.83
N LEU A 9 -17.86 -5.76 3.33
CA LEU A 9 -16.80 -4.99 3.98
C LEU A 9 -17.24 -4.45 5.35
N GLU A 10 -18.46 -3.94 5.49
CA GLU A 10 -19.01 -3.53 6.79
C GLU A 10 -19.13 -4.71 7.75
N ALA A 11 -19.52 -5.90 7.26
CA ALA A 11 -19.60 -7.08 8.10
C ALA A 11 -18.23 -7.56 8.64
N THR A 12 -17.11 -7.17 8.01
CA THR A 12 -15.76 -7.50 8.51
C THR A 12 -15.39 -6.80 9.82
N ILE A 13 -16.14 -5.79 10.23
CA ILE A 13 -15.96 -5.09 11.51
C ILE A 13 -17.11 -5.34 12.49
N SER A 14 -18.04 -6.25 12.16
CA SER A 14 -19.19 -6.56 13.00
C SER A 14 -18.77 -7.31 14.27
N ASN A 15 -19.46 -7.03 15.37
CA ASN A 15 -19.31 -7.78 16.62
C ASN A 15 -20.02 -9.15 16.57
N ASP A 16 -20.86 -9.39 15.57
CA ASP A 16 -21.49 -10.69 15.34
C ASP A 16 -20.49 -11.64 14.65
N LYS A 17 -20.11 -12.70 15.38
CA LYS A 17 -19.15 -13.72 14.91
C LYS A 17 -19.60 -14.42 13.63
N ASN A 18 -20.89 -14.65 13.45
CA ASN A 18 -21.40 -15.32 12.25
C ASN A 18 -21.31 -14.40 11.03
N GLN A 19 -21.66 -13.12 11.21
CA GLN A 19 -21.52 -12.13 10.14
C GLN A 19 -20.05 -11.95 9.74
N LEU A 20 -19.16 -11.82 10.73
CA LEU A 20 -17.72 -11.70 10.50
C LEU A 20 -17.16 -12.91 9.74
N GLN A 21 -17.49 -14.14 10.17
CA GLN A 21 -17.02 -15.35 9.51
C GLN A 21 -17.55 -15.49 8.08
N ASN A 22 -18.83 -15.15 7.86
CA ASN A 22 -19.41 -15.18 6.52
C ASN A 22 -18.76 -14.15 5.59
N ALA A 23 -18.47 -12.95 6.11
CA ALA A 23 -17.77 -11.92 5.36
C ALA A 23 -16.36 -12.36 4.99
N GLN A 24 -15.60 -12.91 5.95
CA GLN A 24 -14.25 -13.43 5.70
C GLN A 24 -14.24 -14.53 4.63
N ARG A 25 -15.15 -15.51 4.72
CA ARG A 25 -15.28 -16.56 3.70
C ARG A 25 -15.58 -16.00 2.32
N TYR A 26 -16.47 -15.02 2.22
CA TYR A 26 -16.76 -14.37 0.94
C TYR A 26 -15.51 -13.73 0.34
N LEU A 27 -14.71 -13.01 1.14
CA LEU A 27 -13.50 -12.35 0.67
C LEU A 27 -12.45 -13.36 0.21
N GLU A 28 -12.28 -14.46 0.96
CA GLU A 28 -11.40 -15.58 0.61
C GLU A 28 -11.83 -16.24 -0.71
N ASP A 29 -13.11 -16.55 -0.88
CA ASP A 29 -13.66 -17.15 -2.09
C ASP A 29 -13.52 -16.23 -3.31
N ALA A 30 -13.78 -14.92 -3.13
CA ALA A 30 -13.62 -13.92 -4.19
C ALA A 30 -12.16 -13.80 -4.64
N ALA A 31 -11.23 -13.74 -3.70
CA ALA A 31 -9.79 -13.72 -3.97
C ALA A 31 -9.31 -15.00 -4.66
N ALA A 32 -9.82 -16.17 -4.26
CA ALA A 32 -9.47 -17.46 -4.87
C ALA A 32 -9.96 -17.57 -6.32
N LYS A 33 -11.12 -16.97 -6.63
CA LYS A 33 -11.70 -17.00 -7.98
C LYS A 33 -10.93 -16.13 -8.98
N ASN A 34 -10.69 -14.87 -8.62
CA ASN A 34 -9.90 -13.95 -9.44
C ASN A 34 -9.38 -12.80 -8.58
N LEU A 35 -8.16 -12.98 -8.08
CA LEU A 35 -7.55 -11.99 -7.21
C LEU A 35 -7.39 -10.62 -7.89
N SER A 36 -6.92 -10.57 -9.14
CA SER A 36 -6.63 -9.30 -9.83
C SER A 36 -7.88 -8.43 -9.93
N LEU A 37 -9.00 -9.00 -10.38
CA LEU A 37 -10.28 -8.29 -10.43
C LEU A 37 -10.79 -7.95 -9.03
N PHE A 38 -10.59 -8.83 -8.06
CA PHE A 38 -11.01 -8.56 -6.68
C PHE A 38 -10.24 -7.37 -6.05
N LEU A 39 -8.93 -7.27 -6.27
CA LEU A 39 -8.13 -6.11 -5.86
C LEU A 39 -8.61 -4.82 -6.54
N LEU A 40 -9.03 -4.90 -7.81
CA LEU A 40 -9.63 -3.78 -8.52
C LEU A 40 -10.93 -3.32 -7.87
N GLU A 41 -11.85 -4.24 -7.55
CA GLU A 41 -13.11 -3.90 -6.86
C GLU A 41 -12.87 -3.29 -5.48
N LEU A 42 -11.92 -3.83 -4.70
CA LEU A 42 -11.51 -3.23 -3.42
C LEU A 42 -10.97 -1.81 -3.60
N SER A 43 -10.15 -1.57 -4.63
CA SER A 43 -9.63 -0.22 -4.90
C SER A 43 -10.72 0.78 -5.29
N LYS A 44 -11.78 0.33 -5.98
CA LYS A 44 -12.95 1.15 -6.33
C LYS A 44 -13.76 1.54 -5.10
N GLU A 45 -14.00 0.60 -4.18
CA GLU A 45 -14.68 0.90 -2.91
C GLU A 45 -13.87 1.87 -2.04
N LEU A 46 -12.54 1.78 -2.07
CA LEU A 46 -11.66 2.66 -1.30
C LEU A 46 -11.59 4.10 -1.85
N VAL A 47 -11.56 4.28 -3.18
CA VAL A 47 -11.46 5.62 -3.80
C VAL A 47 -12.78 6.38 -3.80
N ASP A 48 -13.91 5.66 -3.75
CA ASP A 48 -15.25 6.25 -3.77
C ASP A 48 -15.57 6.99 -2.46
N GLN A 49 -15.45 8.31 -2.49
CA GLN A 49 -15.72 9.19 -1.35
C GLN A 49 -17.23 9.29 -1.00
N THR A 50 -18.12 8.74 -1.82
CA THR A 50 -19.55 8.65 -1.48
C THR A 50 -19.85 7.52 -0.49
N LYS A 51 -18.93 6.55 -0.35
CA LYS A 51 -19.02 5.44 0.60
C LYS A 51 -18.68 5.89 2.02
N SER A 52 -19.16 5.13 3.00
CA SER A 52 -18.84 5.38 4.41
C SER A 52 -17.33 5.21 4.66
N GLY A 53 -16.79 6.00 5.60
CA GLY A 53 -15.38 5.88 5.98
C GLY A 53 -15.01 4.46 6.46
N ILE A 54 -15.97 3.76 7.07
CA ILE A 54 -15.81 2.37 7.52
C ILE A 54 -15.60 1.42 6.34
N VAL A 55 -16.44 1.50 5.29
CA VAL A 55 -16.31 0.68 4.09
C VAL A 55 -14.95 0.92 3.45
N ARG A 56 -14.57 2.19 3.30
CA ARG A 56 -13.30 2.59 2.70
C ARG A 56 -12.11 2.04 3.50
N MET A 57 -12.13 2.19 4.83
CA MET A 57 -11.11 1.64 5.72
C MET A 57 -11.02 0.12 5.60
N ALA A 58 -12.15 -0.59 5.62
CA ALA A 58 -12.19 -2.04 5.47
C ALA A 58 -11.65 -2.48 4.09
N ALA A 59 -12.00 -1.78 3.01
CA ALA A 59 -11.50 -2.04 1.67
C ALA A 59 -9.97 -1.89 1.60
N GLY A 60 -9.44 -0.79 2.16
CA GLY A 60 -8.00 -0.55 2.20
C GLY A 60 -7.24 -1.58 3.04
N LEU A 61 -7.80 -2.00 4.17
CA LEU A 61 -7.22 -3.07 4.98
C LEU A 61 -7.16 -4.40 4.23
N GLN A 62 -8.25 -4.80 3.57
CA GLN A 62 -8.27 -6.01 2.77
C GLN A 62 -7.27 -5.93 1.62
N LEU A 63 -7.26 -4.82 0.89
CA LEU A 63 -6.35 -4.62 -0.23
C LEU A 63 -4.89 -4.76 0.21
N LYS A 64 -4.50 -4.15 1.33
CA LYS A 64 -3.18 -4.31 1.93
C LYS A 64 -2.85 -5.76 2.27
N ASN A 65 -3.78 -6.48 2.91
CA ASN A 65 -3.55 -7.84 3.37
C ASN A 65 -3.29 -8.83 2.22
N TYR A 66 -3.76 -8.52 1.00
CA TYR A 66 -3.46 -9.32 -0.19
C TYR A 66 -2.17 -8.93 -0.92
N LEU A 67 -1.57 -7.78 -0.56
CA LEU A 67 -0.39 -7.21 -1.23
C LEU A 67 0.88 -7.30 -0.39
N THR A 68 0.77 -7.36 0.94
CA THR A 68 1.94 -7.47 1.82
C THR A 68 1.67 -8.34 3.04
N SER A 69 2.75 -8.86 3.62
CA SER A 69 2.76 -9.63 4.86
C SER A 69 4.01 -9.28 5.67
N LYS A 70 3.91 -9.48 7.00
CA LYS A 70 5.08 -9.42 7.89
C LYS A 70 6.01 -10.62 7.66
N ASP A 71 5.46 -11.73 7.18
CA ASP A 71 6.23 -12.89 6.78
C ASP A 71 6.90 -12.64 5.42
N GLU A 72 8.22 -12.82 5.37
CA GLU A 72 9.03 -12.54 4.19
C GLU A 72 8.71 -13.47 3.01
N SER A 73 8.42 -14.75 3.29
CA SER A 73 8.10 -15.73 2.26
C SER A 73 6.75 -15.41 1.60
N LEU A 74 5.73 -15.09 2.40
CA LEU A 74 4.43 -14.66 1.91
C LEU A 74 4.51 -13.32 1.17
N ARG A 75 5.34 -12.38 1.64
CA ARG A 75 5.55 -11.10 0.96
C ARG A 75 6.15 -11.30 -0.45
N PHE A 76 7.10 -12.23 -0.59
CA PHE A 76 7.64 -12.57 -1.90
C PHE A 76 6.56 -13.18 -2.82
N GLU A 77 5.74 -14.11 -2.30
CA GLU A 77 4.63 -14.69 -3.07
C GLU A 77 3.62 -13.62 -3.51
N PHE A 78 3.22 -12.72 -2.61
CA PHE A 78 2.28 -11.64 -2.91
C PHE A 78 2.83 -10.70 -3.97
N ARG A 79 4.13 -10.39 -3.92
CA ARG A 79 4.81 -9.61 -4.95
C ARG A 79 4.75 -10.29 -6.32
N GLN A 80 5.11 -11.57 -6.41
CA GLN A 80 5.06 -12.31 -7.68
C GLN A 80 3.65 -12.38 -8.24
N ARG A 81 2.67 -12.65 -7.38
CA ARG A 81 1.26 -12.71 -7.72
C ARG A 81 0.72 -11.36 -8.21
N TRP A 82 1.14 -10.25 -7.58
CA TRP A 82 0.84 -8.91 -8.06
C TRP A 82 1.44 -8.66 -9.44
N LEU A 83 2.74 -8.92 -9.63
CA LEU A 83 3.42 -8.68 -10.90
C LEU A 83 2.87 -9.53 -12.06
N ALA A 84 2.33 -10.72 -11.76
CA ALA A 84 1.66 -11.58 -12.73
C ALA A 84 0.25 -11.09 -13.13
N ALA A 85 -0.33 -10.14 -12.41
CA ALA A 85 -1.62 -9.56 -12.76
C ALA A 85 -1.54 -8.75 -14.06
N GLU A 86 -2.63 -8.76 -14.82
CA GLU A 86 -2.75 -8.01 -16.07
C GLU A 86 -2.43 -6.53 -15.87
N GLU A 87 -1.64 -5.96 -16.77
CA GLU A 87 -1.12 -4.59 -16.65
C GLU A 87 -2.25 -3.56 -16.52
N HIS A 88 -3.34 -3.72 -17.27
CA HIS A 88 -4.48 -2.81 -17.21
C HIS A 88 -5.12 -2.76 -15.82
N VAL A 89 -5.21 -3.90 -15.13
CA VAL A 89 -5.71 -3.99 -13.75
C VAL A 89 -4.78 -3.26 -12.81
N ARG A 90 -3.46 -3.50 -12.92
CA ARG A 90 -2.46 -2.87 -12.07
C ARG A 90 -2.47 -1.35 -12.23
N VAL A 91 -2.52 -0.85 -13.46
CA VAL A 91 -2.62 0.59 -13.74
C VAL A 91 -3.86 1.20 -13.10
N GLN A 92 -5.01 0.55 -13.20
CA GLN A 92 -6.25 1.07 -12.64
C GLN A 92 -6.25 1.06 -11.11
N VAL A 93 -5.75 0.00 -10.48
CA VAL A 93 -5.56 -0.05 -9.03
C VAL A 93 -4.61 1.05 -8.58
N LYS A 94 -3.43 1.20 -9.22
CA LYS A 94 -2.46 2.27 -8.90
C LYS A 94 -3.09 3.66 -8.97
N SER A 95 -3.85 3.93 -10.04
CA SER A 95 -4.59 5.19 -10.20
C SER A 95 -5.59 5.42 -9.06
N ASN A 96 -6.40 4.42 -8.73
CA ASN A 96 -7.40 4.53 -7.66
C ASN A 96 -6.74 4.84 -6.31
N ILE A 97 -5.64 4.14 -5.97
CA ILE A 97 -4.97 4.33 -4.68
C ILE A 97 -4.27 5.69 -4.58
N LEU A 98 -3.64 6.16 -5.67
CA LEU A 98 -3.09 7.52 -5.70
C LEU A 98 -4.17 8.59 -5.50
N GLN A 99 -5.38 8.40 -6.07
CA GLN A 99 -6.51 9.31 -5.89
C GLN A 99 -7.11 9.24 -4.47
N THR A 100 -7.01 8.09 -3.80
CA THR A 100 -7.43 7.94 -2.40
C THR A 100 -6.54 8.73 -1.44
N LEU A 101 -5.26 8.91 -1.77
CA LEU A 101 -4.28 9.52 -0.88
C LEU A 101 -4.74 10.92 -0.41
N GLY A 102 -4.73 11.14 0.91
CA GLY A 102 -5.19 12.41 1.51
C GLY A 102 -6.71 12.58 1.64
N THR A 103 -7.52 11.65 1.13
CA THR A 103 -8.99 11.66 1.26
C THR A 103 -9.50 10.77 2.40
N GLU A 104 -8.60 10.01 3.03
CA GLU A 104 -8.89 9.12 4.14
C GLU A 104 -8.97 9.90 5.45
N GLN A 105 -9.90 9.49 6.32
CA GLN A 105 -10.09 10.09 7.65
C GLN A 105 -9.40 9.30 8.76
N PHE A 106 -9.08 8.02 8.51
CA PHE A 106 -8.47 7.14 9.50
C PHE A 106 -6.95 7.10 9.32
N ARG A 107 -6.25 7.03 10.45
CA ARG A 107 -4.79 6.87 10.52
C ARG A 107 -4.45 5.53 11.19
N PRO A 108 -3.40 4.81 10.74
CA PRO A 108 -2.55 5.10 9.57
C PRO A 108 -3.30 5.03 8.23
N SER A 109 -2.81 5.73 7.21
CA SER A 109 -3.43 5.75 5.87
C SER A 109 -3.35 4.36 5.22
N SER A 110 -4.49 3.83 4.79
CA SER A 110 -4.50 2.55 4.08
C SER A 110 -3.97 2.73 2.66
N ALA A 111 -4.25 3.86 2.01
CA ALA A 111 -3.68 4.16 0.70
C ALA A 111 -2.15 4.25 0.74
N ALA A 112 -1.57 4.89 1.76
CA ALA A 112 -0.13 4.96 1.93
C ALA A 112 0.53 3.58 2.04
N GLN A 113 -0.02 2.71 2.88
CA GLN A 113 0.46 1.34 3.05
C GLN A 113 0.34 0.50 1.75
N VAL A 114 -0.76 0.68 1.00
CA VAL A 114 -0.95 -0.02 -0.28
C VAL A 114 0.03 0.50 -1.33
N ILE A 115 0.25 1.82 -1.42
CA ILE A 115 1.25 2.42 -2.30
C ILE A 115 2.64 1.85 -1.98
N ALA A 116 3.01 1.78 -0.71
CA ALA A 116 4.29 1.22 -0.31
C ALA A 116 4.42 -0.25 -0.71
N ALA A 117 3.39 -1.08 -0.49
CA ALA A 117 3.40 -2.49 -0.88
C ALA A 117 3.58 -2.68 -2.40
N ILE A 118 2.80 -1.94 -3.21
CA ILE A 118 2.89 -2.01 -4.68
C ILE A 118 4.21 -1.41 -5.17
N GLY A 119 4.67 -0.31 -4.57
CA GLY A 119 5.95 0.32 -4.88
C GLY A 119 7.13 -0.64 -4.63
N CYS A 120 7.09 -1.40 -3.54
CA CYS A 120 8.07 -2.45 -3.26
C CYS A 120 8.06 -3.56 -4.30
N ALA A 121 6.90 -3.85 -4.88
CA ALA A 121 6.76 -4.85 -5.92
C ALA A 121 7.30 -4.35 -7.27
N GLU A 122 6.88 -3.16 -7.70
CA GLU A 122 7.04 -2.66 -9.07
C GLU A 122 8.27 -1.77 -9.30
N LEU A 123 8.77 -1.05 -8.30
CA LEU A 123 9.95 -0.20 -8.48
C LEU A 123 11.21 -0.98 -8.89
N PRO A 124 11.54 -2.14 -8.28
CA PRO A 124 12.71 -2.91 -8.70
C PRO A 124 12.59 -3.45 -10.14
N GLU A 125 11.36 -3.72 -10.58
CA GLU A 125 11.07 -4.16 -11.96
C GLU A 125 10.92 -3.01 -12.96
N GLY A 126 11.00 -1.75 -12.49
CA GLY A 126 10.83 -0.57 -13.33
C GLY A 126 9.40 -0.34 -13.84
N GLN A 127 8.38 -0.92 -13.20
CA GLN A 127 6.99 -0.90 -13.67
C GLN A 127 6.13 0.25 -13.07
N TRP A 128 6.71 1.03 -12.14
CA TRP A 128 6.10 2.25 -11.62
C TRP A 128 7.10 3.41 -11.47
N PRO A 129 7.78 3.82 -12.55
CA PRO A 129 8.89 4.78 -12.49
C PRO A 129 8.47 6.17 -11.98
N GLU A 130 7.21 6.56 -12.18
CA GLU A 130 6.69 7.88 -11.82
C GLU A 130 6.32 8.02 -10.33
N LEU A 131 6.21 6.91 -9.58
CA LEU A 131 5.70 6.91 -8.19
C LEU A 131 6.39 7.95 -7.29
N ILE A 132 7.73 7.93 -7.27
CA ILE A 132 8.53 8.79 -6.39
C ILE A 132 8.28 10.27 -6.74
N ASN A 133 8.28 10.60 -8.03
CA ASN A 133 8.04 11.97 -8.48
C ASN A 133 6.62 12.43 -8.16
N SER A 134 5.62 11.55 -8.28
CA SER A 134 4.24 11.86 -7.88
C SER A 134 4.14 12.18 -6.39
N LEU A 135 4.71 11.33 -5.52
CA LEU A 135 4.67 11.54 -4.06
C LEU A 135 5.42 12.82 -3.65
N LEU A 136 6.59 13.08 -4.24
CA LEU A 136 7.33 14.33 -3.99
C LEU A 136 6.55 15.56 -4.49
N GLY A 137 5.86 15.46 -5.63
CA GLY A 137 4.98 16.51 -6.14
C GLY A 137 3.86 16.84 -5.15
N PHE A 138 3.23 15.81 -4.57
CA PHE A 138 2.19 15.99 -3.55
C PHE A 138 2.70 16.71 -2.30
N ILE A 139 3.95 16.45 -1.89
CA ILE A 139 4.57 17.05 -0.70
C ILE A 139 4.98 18.51 -0.94
N THR A 140 5.60 18.79 -2.09
CA THR A 140 6.28 20.07 -2.37
C THR A 140 5.34 21.18 -2.83
N VAL A 141 4.17 20.84 -3.39
CA VAL A 141 3.20 21.83 -3.86
C VAL A 141 2.42 22.42 -2.68
N ASN A 142 2.54 23.74 -2.49
CA ASN A 142 1.95 24.44 -1.35
C ASN A 142 0.41 24.41 -1.32
N SER A 143 -0.26 24.32 -2.46
CA SER A 143 -1.73 24.29 -2.54
C SER A 143 -2.36 22.95 -2.14
N HIS A 144 -1.58 21.89 -1.95
CA HIS A 144 -2.10 20.60 -1.50
C HIS A 144 -2.42 20.59 0.01
N SER A 145 -3.43 19.80 0.38
CA SER A 145 -3.86 19.66 1.78
C SER A 145 -2.79 19.00 2.64
N GLU A 146 -2.79 19.32 3.94
CA GLU A 146 -1.89 18.69 4.92
C GLU A 146 -2.08 17.17 4.94
N ASN A 147 -3.32 16.68 4.87
CA ASN A 147 -3.63 15.25 4.85
C ASN A 147 -2.96 14.51 3.68
N LEU A 148 -2.90 15.13 2.49
CA LEU A 148 -2.25 14.55 1.31
C LEU A 148 -0.73 14.53 1.49
N LYS A 149 -0.15 15.60 2.03
CA LYS A 149 1.30 15.68 2.30
C LYS A 149 1.71 14.64 3.34
N GLU A 150 0.97 14.55 4.44
CA GLU A 150 1.20 13.59 5.52
C GLU A 150 1.10 12.15 5.00
N ALA A 151 0.03 11.80 4.27
CA ALA A 151 -0.13 10.46 3.73
C ALA A 151 0.92 10.12 2.65
N SER A 152 1.39 11.10 1.88
CA SER A 152 2.48 10.91 0.92
C SER A 152 3.82 10.65 1.62
N LEU A 153 4.10 11.37 2.71
CA LEU A 153 5.27 11.14 3.56
C LEU A 153 5.19 9.77 4.24
N GLU A 154 4.01 9.38 4.72
CA GLU A 154 3.76 8.06 5.30
C GLU A 154 4.09 6.96 4.27
N ALA A 155 3.61 7.09 3.03
CA ALA A 155 3.88 6.11 1.97
C ALA A 155 5.38 5.99 1.66
N LEU A 156 6.13 7.10 1.64
CA LEU A 156 7.58 7.12 1.44
C LEU A 156 8.35 6.56 2.65
N GLY A 157 7.82 6.75 3.85
CA GLY A 157 8.43 6.36 5.11
C GLY A 157 8.21 4.90 5.52
N GLU A 158 7.33 4.17 4.83
CA GLU A 158 7.15 2.73 5.05
C GLU A 158 8.47 1.98 4.85
N ASP A 159 8.88 1.20 5.88
CA ASP A 159 10.23 0.64 6.08
C ASP A 159 10.86 0.05 4.80
N PHE A 160 10.07 -0.66 3.99
CA PHE A 160 10.55 -1.33 2.79
C PHE A 160 10.67 -0.41 1.57
N LEU A 161 9.80 0.60 1.42
CA LEU A 161 9.84 1.50 0.27
C LEU A 161 11.02 2.46 0.38
N LEU A 162 11.27 2.98 1.58
CA LEU A 162 12.41 3.85 1.85
C LEU A 162 13.73 3.16 1.48
N PHE A 163 13.88 1.87 1.80
CA PHE A 163 15.06 1.11 1.42
C PHE A 163 15.27 1.07 -0.09
N ILE A 164 14.22 0.74 -0.86
CA ILE A 164 14.33 0.63 -2.32
C ILE A 164 14.68 1.99 -2.94
N ILE A 165 14.11 3.07 -2.41
CA ILE A 165 14.44 4.44 -2.83
C ILE A 165 15.92 4.74 -2.56
N LEU A 166 16.40 4.46 -1.34
CA LEU A 166 17.81 4.66 -0.97
C LEU A 166 18.76 3.81 -1.82
N ALA A 167 18.41 2.55 -2.11
CA ALA A 167 19.19 1.67 -2.97
C ALA A 167 19.27 2.19 -4.41
N LYS A 168 18.18 2.79 -4.95
CA LYS A 168 18.19 3.41 -6.28
C LYS A 168 18.92 4.75 -6.34
N LEU A 169 18.80 5.57 -5.30
CA LEU A 169 19.55 6.82 -5.20
C LEU A 169 21.05 6.57 -4.97
N SER A 170 21.40 5.48 -4.30
CA SER A 170 22.77 5.03 -4.15
C SER A 170 23.24 4.27 -5.39
N VAL A 171 23.49 5.01 -6.47
CA VAL A 171 24.23 4.53 -7.66
C VAL A 171 25.71 4.20 -7.32
N HIS A 172 26.14 4.25 -6.05
CA HIS A 172 27.54 4.03 -5.65
C HIS A 172 27.72 3.32 -4.31
N PHE A 173 27.30 2.05 -4.20
CA PHE A 173 27.90 1.14 -3.21
C PHE A 173 28.60 0.00 -3.95
N THR A 174 29.91 0.16 -4.13
CA THR A 174 30.73 -0.72 -4.95
C THR A 174 31.32 -1.90 -4.18
N ASN A 175 31.13 -2.01 -2.85
CA ASN A 175 31.82 -3.01 -2.03
C ASN A 175 30.92 -3.71 -0.99
N GLY A 176 31.26 -4.96 -0.67
CA GLY A 176 30.48 -5.85 0.22
C GLY A 176 30.34 -5.40 1.69
N LEU A 177 31.10 -4.40 2.13
CA LEU A 177 30.96 -3.81 3.47
C LEU A 177 29.73 -2.91 3.59
N ASP A 178 29.30 -2.31 2.48
CA ASP A 178 28.12 -1.43 2.45
C ASP A 178 26.82 -2.23 2.58
N TYR A 179 26.82 -3.46 2.04
CA TYR A 179 25.73 -4.42 2.22
C TYR A 179 25.59 -4.85 3.69
N ILE A 180 26.72 -5.05 4.39
CA ILE A 180 26.74 -5.40 5.81
C ILE A 180 26.33 -4.21 6.67
N TYR A 181 26.77 -2.99 6.34
CA TYR A 181 26.35 -1.75 7.01
C TYR A 181 24.83 -1.55 6.87
N PHE A 182 24.30 -1.71 5.67
CA PHE A 182 22.86 -1.65 5.40
C PHE A 182 22.06 -2.68 6.22
N HIS A 183 22.56 -3.93 6.30
CA HIS A 183 21.92 -5.00 7.05
C HIS A 183 22.00 -4.80 8.58
N ILE A 184 23.09 -4.24 9.09
CA ILE A 184 23.27 -3.92 10.52
C ILE A 184 22.36 -2.75 10.95
N HIS A 185 22.18 -1.75 10.07
CA HIS A 185 21.38 -0.57 10.39
C HIS A 185 19.86 -0.75 10.23
N HIS A 186 19.41 -1.84 9.59
CA HIS A 186 18.00 -2.31 9.59
C HIS A 186 17.37 -2.37 11.00
N HIS A 187 18.16 -2.63 12.04
CA HIS A 187 17.68 -2.65 13.43
C HIS A 187 17.65 -1.28 14.13
N ARG A 188 18.29 -0.24 13.55
CA ARG A 188 18.50 1.07 14.19
C ARG A 188 17.63 2.20 13.64
N PHE A 189 16.96 2.02 12.50
CA PHE A 189 16.10 3.05 11.90
C PHE A 189 14.69 3.15 12.53
N ARG A 190 14.40 2.40 13.60
CA ARG A 190 13.19 2.57 14.41
C ARG A 190 13.14 3.90 15.18
N ASP A 191 14.26 4.63 15.30
CA ASP A 191 14.30 5.91 15.99
C ASP A 191 14.33 7.08 15.01
N VAL A 192 13.25 7.87 15.03
CA VAL A 192 12.85 9.01 14.16
C VAL A 192 13.86 10.19 14.15
N HIS A 193 15.04 10.05 14.74
CA HIS A 193 15.98 11.16 14.96
C HIS A 193 17.03 11.36 13.86
N TYR A 194 17.12 10.50 12.85
CA TYR A 194 18.19 10.59 11.85
C TYR A 194 17.99 11.72 10.81
N PHE A 195 16.77 12.24 10.63
CA PHE A 195 16.49 13.28 9.63
C PHE A 195 16.95 14.69 10.02
N ARG A 196 17.39 14.93 11.26
CA ARG A 196 17.88 16.26 11.71
C ARG A 196 19.37 16.53 11.46
N ALA A 197 20.09 15.62 10.82
CA ALA A 197 21.54 15.74 10.62
C ALA A 197 21.95 16.15 9.19
N LEU A 198 21.02 16.64 8.36
CA LEU A 198 21.30 17.08 6.98
C LEU A 198 20.87 18.53 6.70
N GLU A 199 20.90 19.39 7.72
CA GLU A 199 21.01 20.85 7.59
C GLU A 199 22.41 21.29 8.02
#